data_AF-A0A3P7MVX6-F1
#
_entry.id   AF-A0A3P7MVX6-F1
#
_cell.length_a   1.000
_cell.length_b   1.000
_cell.length_c   1.000
_cell.angle_alpha   90.00
_cell.angle_beta   90.00
_cell.angle_gamma   90.00
#
_symmetry.space_group_name_H-M   'P 1'
#
loop_
_entity.id
_entity.type
_entity.pdbx_description
1 polymer ?
#
loop_
_entity_poly.entity_id
_entity_poly.type
_entity_poly.pdbx_seq_one_letter_code
_entity_poly.pdbx_strand_id
1 'polypeptide(L)' 'MAIDIFESGVRRNELVMRVQPDEAVYLKVMTKRPGMDLIPEETELDLTYSKRFGVGI' A
#
# COMPACT_ATOMS: atom_id res chain seq x y z
N MET A 1 -14.96 18.98 2.11
CA MET A 1 -13.74 19.29 1.35
C MET A 1 -12.57 18.79 2.17
N ALA A 2 -11.85 17.76 1.72
CA ALA A 2 -10.64 17.34 2.40
C ALA A 2 -9.57 18.39 2.11
N ILE A 3 -9.01 19.00 3.16
CA ILE A 3 -7.85 19.89 3.04
C ILE A 3 -6.66 19.00 2.70
N ASP A 4 -6.17 19.13 1.47
CA ASP A 4 -4.92 18.52 1.04
C ASP A 4 -3.78 19.46 1.47
N ILE A 5 -3.05 19.07 2.51
CA ILE A 5 -1.89 19.80 3.03
C ILE A 5 -0.59 19.41 2.30
N PHE A 6 -0.67 18.46 1.37
CA PHE A 6 0.48 17.89 0.67
C PHE A 6 0.35 18.22 -0.82
N GLU A 7 0.76 19.45 -1.20
CA GLU A 7 0.76 20.01 -2.56
C GLU A 7 0.60 18.98 -3.70
N SER A 8 -0.64 18.67 -4.10
CA SER A 8 -1.02 17.92 -5.31
C SER A 8 -0.35 16.56 -5.59
N GLY A 9 0.39 16.00 -4.63
CA GLY A 9 1.19 14.77 -4.79
C GLY A 9 0.58 13.52 -4.17
N VAL A 10 -0.52 13.67 -3.43
CA VAL A 10 -1.16 12.57 -2.68
C VAL A 10 -2.16 11.83 -3.57
N ARG A 11 -1.92 10.54 -3.74
CA ARG A 11 -2.84 9.63 -4.43
C ARG A 11 -3.86 9.07 -3.43
N ARG A 12 -5.04 8.72 -3.95
CA ARG A 12 -6.09 8.09 -3.12
C ARG A 12 -5.64 6.70 -2.70
N ASN A 13 -5.96 6.31 -1.47
CA ASN A 13 -5.67 4.96 -0.98
C ASN A 13 -6.45 3.93 -1.79
N GLU A 14 -5.80 2.83 -2.16
CA GLU A 14 -6.41 1.72 -2.90
C GLU A 14 -6.34 0.44 -2.06
N LEU A 15 -7.50 -0.16 -1.77
CA LEU A 15 -7.57 -1.52 -1.24
C LEU A 15 -7.81 -2.48 -2.40
N VAL A 16 -6.88 -3.40 -2.61
CA VAL A 16 -7.01 -4.43 -3.65
C VAL A 16 -7.06 -5.81 -3.01
N MET A 17 -8.10 -6.55 -3.37
CA MET A 17 -8.28 -7.95 -3.02
C MET A 17 -8.24 -8.77 -4.31
N ARG A 18 -7.15 -9.48 -4.55
CA ARG A 18 -6.99 -10.37 -5.70
C ARG A 18 -7.48 -11.76 -5.31
N VAL A 19 -8.54 -12.22 -5.97
CA VAL A 19 -9.15 -13.51 -5.69
C VAL A 19 -8.42 -14.64 -6.41
N GLN A 20 -8.19 -14.57 -7.73
CA GLN A 20 -7.39 -15.56 -8.49
C GLN A 20 -6.81 -14.94 -9.78
N PRO A 21 -5.64 -15.41 -10.30
CA PRO A 21 -4.66 -16.27 -9.62
C PRO A 21 -3.84 -15.49 -8.58
N ASP A 22 -3.11 -16.20 -7.71
CA ASP A 22 -2.24 -15.64 -6.66
C ASP A 22 -2.98 -14.77 -5.64
N GLU A 23 -3.78 -15.40 -4.77
CA GLU A 23 -4.54 -14.75 -3.70
C GLU A 23 -3.66 -13.76 -2.92
N ALA A 24 -4.04 -12.49 -2.95
CA ALA A 24 -3.32 -11.44 -2.26
C ALA A 24 -4.26 -10.30 -1.85
N VAL A 25 -3.98 -9.71 -0.71
CA VAL A 25 -4.61 -8.47 -0.27
C VAL A 25 -3.51 -7.43 -0.14
N TYR A 26 -3.61 -6.31 -0.84
CA TYR A 26 -2.67 -5.22 -0.68
C TYR A 26 -3.37 -3.87 -0.56
N LEU A 27 -2.76 -2.99 0.22
CA LEU A 27 -3.24 -1.62 0.44
C LEU A 27 -2.18 -0.64 -0.05
N LYS A 28 -2.51 0.15 -1.08
CA LYS A 28 -1.68 1.28 -1.50
C LYS A 28 -2.04 2.49 -0.65
N VAL A 29 -1.06 3.00 0.06
CA VAL A 29 -1.21 4.17 0.93
C VAL A 29 -0.04 5.12 0.73
N MET A 30 -0.30 6.40 0.99
CA MET A 30 0.77 7.38 1.07
C MET A 30 1.40 7.32 2.45
N THR A 31 2.70 7.02 2.51
CA THR A 31 3.50 7.04 3.74
C THR A 31 4.57 8.12 3.64
N LYS A 32 5.06 8.62 4.77
CA LYS A 32 6.24 9.49 4.76
C LYS A 32 7.42 8.72 4.15
N ARG A 33 8.10 9.32 3.16
CA ARG A 33 9.36 8.78 2.64
C ARG A 33 10.34 8.52 3.81
N PRO A 34 10.96 7.33 3.90
CA PRO A 34 12.01 7.06 4.88
C PRO A 34 13.17 8.04 4.73
N GLY A 35 13.52 8.76 5.80
CA GLY A 35 14.52 9.83 5.78
C GLY A 35 14.12 11.04 6.63
N MET A 36 14.80 12.17 6.44
CA MET A 36 14.51 13.44 7.13
C MET A 36 13.48 14.32 6.40
N ASP A 37 13.19 14.02 5.14
CA ASP A 37 12.25 14.81 4.33
C ASP A 37 10.78 14.56 4.70
N LEU A 38 9.92 15.55 4.51
CA LEU A 38 8.48 15.48 4.81
C LEU A 38 7.63 15.18 3.56
N ILE A 39 8.21 14.50 2.58
CA ILE A 39 7.56 14.20 1.30
C ILE A 39 6.77 12.90 1.42
N PRO A 40 5.47 12.88 1.08
CA PRO A 40 4.69 11.65 1.03
C PRO A 40 5.05 10.83 -0.22
N GLU A 41 5.15 9.51 -0.05
CA GLU A 41 5.50 8.53 -1.08
C GLU A 41 4.52 7.36 -1.04
N GLU A 42 4.19 6.83 -2.23
CA GLU A 42 3.27 5.70 -2.39
C GLU A 42 3.96 4.40 -1.95
N THR A 43 3.35 3.70 -1.00
CA THR A 43 3.84 2.43 -0.46
C THR A 43 2.73 1.39 -0.48
N GLU A 44 3.10 0.13 -0.68
CA GLU A 44 2.19 -1.01 -0.71
C GLU A 44 2.36 -1.87 0.55
N LEU A 45 1.26 -2.06 1.29
CA LEU A 45 1.18 -3.06 2.35
C LEU A 45 0.65 -4.35 1.74
N ASP A 46 1.53 -5.31 1.43
CA ASP A 46 1.19 -6.56 0.75
C ASP A 46 1.04 -7.75 1.71
N LEU A 47 -0.07 -8.47 1.56
CA LEU A 47 -0.33 -9.79 2.12
C LEU A 47 -0.59 -10.76 0.96
N THR A 48 0.47 -11.32 0.40
CA THR A 48 0.39 -12.42 -0.57
C THR A 48 0.32 -13.76 0.17
N TYR A 49 -0.74 -14.56 -0.06
CA TYR A 49 -0.99 -15.81 0.64
C TYR A 49 0.17 -16.82 0.48
N SER A 50 0.73 -16.93 -0.73
CA SER A 50 1.84 -17.84 -1.02
C SER A 50 3.13 -17.50 -0.26
N LYS A 51 3.41 -16.22 0.01
CA LYS A 51 4.59 -15.79 0.77
C LYS A 51 4.39 -15.90 2.29
N ARG A 52 3.15 -15.74 2.77
CA ARG A 52 2.83 -15.75 4.20
C ARG A 52 2.53 -17.14 4.75
N PHE A 53 1.90 -17.99 3.95
CA PHE A 53 1.47 -19.35 4.33
C PHE A 53 2.17 -20.44 3.50
N GLY A 54 3.12 -20.08 2.63
CA GLY A 54 3.95 -21.02 1.89
C GLY A 54 5.00 -21.68 2.77
N VAL A 55 4.55 -22.64 3.58
CA VAL A 55 5.20 -23.86 4.09
C VAL A 55 4.39 -24.27 5.31
N GLY A 56 3.48 -25.21 5.06
CA GLY A 56 2.55 -25.77 6.05
C GLY A 56 1.68 -26.89 5.47
N ILE A 57 2.13 -27.55 4.39
CA ILE A 57 1.76 -28.90 3.93
C ILE A 57 2.88 -29.43 3.05
#